data_AF-A0A2R6I3D4-F1
#
_entry.id   AF-A0A2R6I3D4-F1
#
_cell.length_a   1.000
_cell.length_b   1.000
_cell.length_c   1.000
_cell.angle_alpha   90.00
_cell.angle_beta   90.00
_cell.angle_gamma   90.00
#
_symmetry.space_group_name_H-M   'P 1'
#
loop_
_entity.id
_entity.type
_entity.pdbx_description
1 polymer ?
#
loop_
_entity_poly.entity_id
_entity_poly.type
_entity_poly.pdbx_seq_one_letter_code
_entity_poly.pdbx_strand_id
1 'polypeptide(L)'
;MDRRQFLRAGGAAALLGLAGCTGTDGGDGGTEPTATDTPAGESGTTPTRADQDSLPEGVYVQRYLETMAMQGTNQQGDYAAGVMYSAPHAFWNVNGTQRQETPRSGDVHLMAVVWDTETNTVLPEVGVSVEIVQNGDLVSQEVIYPMLSQRMGFHWGGNFGLEGDGEYVARVGIGGMNTRRTGAFEGRFGDPATVEIPFAFNEEERSKVTAEELSQYGQPGAVQPMEMGMMPRATAPAQADLPGEFLAETRSDDAVFLSTLLSGDTAARFDAQQYLAVSARTPYNGTVLPSMGVEATVTRGSETVFDGGLTRTLDSELGYHYGAAVEGGLEADDEVELRVPTPCQVARHEGYERAFLGMEPMTFTV
;
A
#
# COMPACT_ATOMS: atom_id res chain seq x y z
N MET A 1 -31.57 -2.61 -38.03
CA MET A 1 -31.29 -1.54 -39.02
C MET A 1 -29.79 -1.31 -39.01
N ASP A 2 -29.13 -1.60 -40.12
CA ASP A 2 -27.69 -1.46 -40.33
C ASP A 2 -27.20 -0.02 -40.10
N ARG A 3 -26.05 0.12 -39.43
CA ARG A 3 -25.25 1.36 -39.43
C ARG A 3 -23.83 1.05 -39.83
N ARG A 4 -23.59 1.04 -41.15
CA ARG A 4 -22.29 1.30 -41.76
C ARG A 4 -22.35 2.66 -42.44
N GLN A 5 -21.46 3.56 -42.03
CA GLN A 5 -20.75 4.58 -42.84
C GLN A 5 -20.48 5.83 -42.00
N PHE A 6 -19.23 6.02 -41.59
CA PHE A 6 -18.52 7.25 -41.93
C PHE A 6 -17.01 6.97 -42.00
N LEU A 7 -16.42 7.30 -43.14
CA LEU A 7 -15.01 7.13 -43.47
C LEU A 7 -14.25 8.43 -43.23
N ARG A 8 -13.09 8.29 -42.56
CA ARG A 8 -11.75 8.79 -42.91
C ARG A 8 -11.58 10.17 -43.58
N ALA A 9 -10.79 11.01 -42.90
CA ALA A 9 -9.66 11.82 -43.41
C ALA A 9 -8.78 12.13 -42.17
N GLY A 10 -7.48 11.82 -42.02
CA GLY A 10 -6.32 11.93 -42.92
C GLY A 10 -5.92 13.41 -43.02
N GLY A 11 -4.79 13.94 -42.56
CA GLY A 11 -3.54 13.50 -41.92
C GLY A 11 -2.53 14.67 -42.05
N ALA A 12 -1.51 14.74 -41.19
CA ALA A 12 -0.15 15.31 -41.41
C ALA A 12 0.44 16.00 -40.16
N ALA A 13 1.71 15.66 -39.90
CA ALA A 13 2.56 16.11 -38.82
C ALA A 13 3.35 17.40 -39.16
N ALA A 14 3.79 18.15 -38.14
CA ALA A 14 5.09 18.84 -38.09
C ALA A 14 5.37 19.41 -36.68
N LEU A 15 6.66 19.57 -36.41
CA LEU A 15 7.36 19.67 -35.12
C LEU A 15 7.82 21.10 -34.76
N LEU A 16 8.09 21.29 -33.45
CA LEU A 16 9.08 22.17 -32.77
C LEU A 16 8.82 23.68 -32.56
N GLY A 17 9.07 24.12 -31.31
CA GLY A 17 9.42 25.51 -30.95
C GLY A 17 9.20 25.89 -29.47
N LEU A 18 10.28 26.20 -28.76
CA LEU A 18 10.42 26.48 -27.31
C LEU A 18 10.10 27.92 -26.84
N ALA A 19 9.82 28.02 -25.53
CA ALA A 19 10.16 29.08 -24.56
C ALA A 19 9.26 30.34 -24.39
N GLY A 20 8.98 30.68 -23.12
CA GLY A 20 8.59 32.03 -22.68
C GLY A 20 7.82 32.11 -21.36
N CYS A 21 8.53 32.11 -20.23
CA CYS A 21 7.99 32.32 -18.87
C CYS A 21 7.43 33.73 -18.64
N THR A 22 6.35 33.85 -17.85
CA THR A 22 6.20 34.90 -16.82
C THR A 22 5.34 34.37 -15.68
N GLY A 23 5.89 34.35 -14.47
CA GLY A 23 5.19 34.01 -13.24
C GLY A 23 4.33 35.14 -12.70
N THR A 24 3.40 34.76 -11.82
CA THR A 24 2.77 35.68 -10.87
C THR A 24 2.44 34.87 -9.62
N ASP A 25 2.95 35.37 -8.48
CA ASP A 25 2.77 34.84 -7.13
C ASP A 25 1.32 34.90 -6.63
N GLY A 26 0.99 33.99 -5.71
CA GLY A 26 -0.08 34.19 -4.74
C GLY A 26 -0.63 32.91 -4.12
N GLY A 27 -0.41 32.71 -2.81
CA GLY A 27 -1.29 31.88 -1.97
C GLY A 27 -0.58 30.95 -1.01
N ASP A 28 -0.46 31.39 0.24
CA ASP A 28 0.11 30.73 1.41
C ASP A 28 -0.72 29.51 1.87
N GLY A 29 -0.04 28.45 2.30
CA GLY A 29 -0.63 27.19 2.80
C GLY A 29 0.46 26.19 3.12
N GLY A 30 0.84 26.10 4.41
CA GLY A 30 1.97 25.31 4.89
C GLY A 30 1.96 23.86 4.42
N THR A 31 3.06 23.45 3.79
CA THR A 31 3.34 22.05 3.44
C THR A 31 4.72 21.70 3.98
N GLU A 32 4.80 20.64 4.78
CA GLU A 32 6.06 20.03 5.22
C GLU A 32 6.90 19.59 4.00
N PRO A 33 8.24 19.61 4.09
CA PRO A 33 9.09 19.47 2.92
C PRO A 33 9.01 18.07 2.34
N THR A 34 8.53 17.98 1.11
CA THR A 34 8.62 16.78 0.29
C THR A 34 9.96 16.80 -0.45
N ALA A 35 10.84 15.81 -0.20
CA ALA A 35 12.13 15.73 -0.89
C ALA A 35 11.92 15.23 -2.33
N THR A 36 12.25 16.08 -3.31
CA THR A 36 12.22 15.77 -4.74
C THR A 36 13.63 15.80 -5.30
N ASP A 37 14.27 14.63 -5.42
CA ASP A 37 15.45 14.46 -6.28
C ASP A 37 15.32 13.19 -7.14
N THR A 38 15.75 13.30 -8.39
CA THR A 38 15.76 12.24 -9.41
C THR A 38 17.11 11.52 -9.37
N PRO A 39 17.18 10.16 -9.39
CA PRO A 39 18.41 9.49 -8.97
C PRO A 39 19.58 9.56 -9.96
N ALA A 40 20.80 9.73 -9.44
CA ALA A 40 22.07 9.45 -10.13
C ALA A 40 23.00 8.64 -9.21
N GLY A 41 22.65 7.37 -8.95
CA GLY A 41 23.32 6.50 -7.98
C GLY A 41 24.29 5.46 -8.57
N GLU A 42 25.19 4.93 -7.72
CA GLU A 42 26.08 3.79 -8.04
C GLU A 42 25.27 2.48 -8.12
N SER A 43 25.58 1.63 -9.11
CA SER A 43 24.85 0.36 -9.33
C SER A 43 25.24 -0.73 -8.33
N GLY A 44 24.24 -1.43 -7.78
CA GLY A 44 24.39 -2.78 -7.24
C GLY A 44 24.87 -2.95 -5.79
N THR A 45 24.95 -1.91 -4.95
CA THR A 45 25.25 -2.08 -3.51
C THR A 45 24.39 -1.18 -2.63
N THR A 46 23.67 -1.77 -1.67
CA THR A 46 22.92 -1.01 -0.65
C THR A 46 23.87 -0.50 0.46
N PRO A 47 23.84 0.80 0.83
CA PRO A 47 24.79 1.40 1.78
C PRO A 47 24.84 0.78 3.20
N THR A 48 25.95 1.03 3.92
CA THR A 48 26.28 0.45 5.25
C THR A 48 25.50 1.07 6.41
N ARG A 49 24.53 0.34 7.02
CA ARG A 49 23.57 0.76 8.07
C ARG A 49 24.15 1.67 9.19
N ALA A 50 23.41 2.73 9.54
CA ALA A 50 23.75 3.61 10.66
C ALA A 50 23.33 2.99 12.01
N ASP A 51 23.85 3.52 13.11
CA ASP A 51 23.53 3.04 14.46
C ASP A 51 22.02 3.23 14.76
N GLN A 52 21.34 2.11 15.00
CA GLN A 52 19.88 2.05 15.14
C GLN A 52 19.37 2.84 16.36
N ASP A 53 20.20 2.95 17.39
CA ASP A 53 19.86 3.63 18.64
C ASP A 53 19.72 5.16 18.47
N SER A 54 20.19 5.72 17.34
CA SER A 54 20.14 7.16 17.04
C SER A 54 18.91 7.62 16.24
N LEU A 55 18.10 6.68 15.73
CA LEU A 55 16.94 7.00 14.90
C LEU A 55 15.72 7.41 15.77
N PRO A 56 14.82 8.28 15.26
CA PRO A 56 13.60 8.63 15.97
C PRO A 56 12.63 7.44 16.06
N GLU A 57 11.72 7.44 17.04
CA GLU A 57 10.52 6.60 16.95
C GLU A 57 9.57 7.12 15.88
N GLY A 58 8.69 6.26 15.37
CA GLY A 58 7.72 6.64 14.33
C GLY A 58 8.32 6.66 12.91
N VAL A 59 7.68 7.43 12.03
CA VAL A 59 8.01 7.53 10.61
C VAL A 59 9.14 8.52 10.39
N TYR A 60 10.18 8.10 9.67
CA TYR A 60 11.31 8.95 9.35
C TYR A 60 11.82 8.68 7.93
N VAL A 61 12.47 9.67 7.32
CA VAL A 61 12.97 9.56 5.94
C VAL A 61 14.01 8.44 5.86
N GLN A 62 13.73 7.44 5.03
CA GLN A 62 14.62 6.30 4.81
C GLN A 62 15.99 6.74 4.28
N ARG A 63 16.98 5.84 4.38
CA ARG A 63 18.37 6.21 4.10
C ARG A 63 18.68 6.51 2.64
N TYR A 64 18.10 5.74 1.72
CA TYR A 64 18.43 5.84 0.30
C TYR A 64 17.18 5.73 -0.56
N LEU A 65 17.23 6.31 -1.75
CA LEU A 65 16.30 6.05 -2.83
C LEU A 65 16.85 4.92 -3.69
N GLU A 66 16.19 3.77 -3.65
CA GLU A 66 16.51 2.65 -4.52
C GLU A 66 15.62 2.65 -5.77
N THR A 67 16.20 2.31 -6.92
CA THR A 67 15.46 1.90 -8.12
C THR A 67 15.35 0.39 -8.18
N MET A 68 14.50 -0.13 -9.06
CA MET A 68 14.25 -1.56 -9.19
C MET A 68 14.28 -1.98 -10.65
N ALA A 69 14.63 -3.24 -10.89
CA ALA A 69 14.48 -3.85 -12.19
C ALA A 69 13.00 -4.26 -12.37
N MET A 70 12.26 -3.47 -13.17
CA MET A 70 10.87 -3.74 -13.50
C MET A 70 10.80 -4.87 -14.52
N GLN A 71 10.20 -6.02 -14.17
CA GLN A 71 10.25 -7.21 -15.03
C GLN A 71 9.01 -7.30 -15.92
N GLY A 72 7.84 -7.49 -15.31
CA GLY A 72 6.64 -7.72 -16.08
C GLY A 72 5.39 -7.79 -15.24
N THR A 73 4.26 -7.81 -15.95
CA THR A 73 2.93 -7.96 -15.38
C THR A 73 2.15 -8.96 -16.20
N ASN A 74 1.29 -9.75 -15.57
CA ASN A 74 0.40 -10.68 -16.26
C ASN A 74 -0.90 -10.85 -15.47
N GLN A 75 -1.89 -11.52 -16.05
CA GLN A 75 -3.22 -11.70 -15.46
C GLN A 75 -3.68 -13.16 -15.56
N GLN A 76 -4.33 -13.65 -14.52
CA GLN A 76 -5.02 -14.94 -14.50
C GLN A 76 -6.33 -14.80 -13.73
N GLY A 77 -7.45 -15.04 -14.44
CA GLY A 77 -8.78 -14.82 -13.86
C GLY A 77 -8.96 -13.36 -13.42
N ASP A 78 -9.47 -13.17 -12.22
CA ASP A 78 -9.74 -11.84 -11.66
C ASP A 78 -8.46 -11.13 -11.16
N TYR A 79 -7.32 -11.83 -11.08
CA TYR A 79 -6.09 -11.27 -10.54
C TYR A 79 -5.11 -10.86 -11.62
N ALA A 80 -4.58 -9.63 -11.52
CA ALA A 80 -3.31 -9.28 -12.11
C ALA A 80 -2.19 -9.30 -11.07
N ALA A 81 -0.99 -9.66 -11.52
CA ALA A 81 0.22 -9.58 -10.73
C ALA A 81 1.35 -8.94 -11.53
N GLY A 82 2.30 -8.34 -10.82
CA GLY A 82 3.47 -7.70 -11.37
C GLY A 82 4.68 -8.01 -10.52
N VAL A 83 5.82 -8.25 -11.16
CA VAL A 83 7.07 -8.64 -10.51
C VAL A 83 8.17 -7.63 -10.83
N MET A 84 8.93 -7.31 -9.79
CA MET A 84 10.11 -6.46 -9.82
C MET A 84 11.14 -7.09 -8.90
N TYR A 85 12.40 -6.70 -9.05
CA TYR A 85 13.40 -7.02 -8.03
C TYR A 85 14.39 -5.89 -7.80
N SER A 86 15.04 -5.93 -6.64
CA SER A 86 16.22 -5.14 -6.31
C SER A 86 17.27 -6.01 -5.60
N ALA A 87 18.33 -5.38 -5.09
CA ALA A 87 19.31 -6.06 -4.25
C ALA A 87 18.62 -6.58 -2.97
N PRO A 88 19.09 -7.69 -2.35
CA PRO A 88 18.50 -8.22 -1.13
C PRO A 88 18.34 -7.18 -0.01
N HIS A 89 17.16 -7.15 0.60
CA HIS A 89 16.82 -6.20 1.67
C HIS A 89 16.80 -6.86 3.04
N ALA A 90 17.08 -6.05 4.05
CA ALA A 90 16.68 -6.37 5.41
C ALA A 90 15.32 -5.74 5.65
N PHE A 91 14.44 -6.45 6.34
CA PHE A 91 13.08 -5.99 6.64
C PHE A 91 12.65 -6.51 8.01
N TRP A 92 11.61 -5.91 8.59
CA TRP A 92 11.15 -6.22 9.94
C TRP A 92 9.76 -6.82 9.90
N ASN A 93 9.65 -8.10 10.25
CA ASN A 93 8.35 -8.74 10.47
C ASN A 93 7.76 -8.21 11.79
N VAL A 94 6.45 -7.98 11.80
CA VAL A 94 5.72 -7.50 12.98
C VAL A 94 4.87 -8.65 13.54
N ASN A 95 4.96 -8.88 14.85
CA ASN A 95 4.14 -9.83 15.59
C ASN A 95 3.63 -9.18 16.87
N GLY A 96 2.34 -8.86 16.90
CA GLY A 96 1.78 -7.96 17.91
C GLY A 96 2.45 -6.60 17.79
N THR A 97 3.16 -6.17 18.82
CA THR A 97 3.95 -4.93 18.84
C THR A 97 5.45 -5.16 18.70
N GLN A 98 5.89 -6.42 18.61
CA GLN A 98 7.31 -6.76 18.47
C GLN A 98 7.71 -6.79 17.01
N ARG A 99 8.94 -6.35 16.74
CA ARG A 99 9.56 -6.39 15.42
C ARG A 99 10.73 -7.36 15.42
N GLN A 100 10.82 -8.18 14.38
CA GLN A 100 11.93 -9.11 14.16
C GLN A 100 12.58 -8.83 12.82
N GLU A 101 13.88 -8.52 12.86
CA GLU A 101 14.65 -8.32 11.64
C GLU A 101 14.88 -9.64 10.89
N THR A 102 14.59 -9.61 9.61
CA THR A 102 15.04 -10.61 8.63
C THR A 102 16.25 -10.03 7.90
N PRO A 103 17.44 -10.66 8.00
CA PRO A 103 18.63 -10.14 7.36
C PRO A 103 18.59 -10.31 5.84
N ARG A 104 19.45 -9.55 5.15
CA ARG A 104 19.70 -9.71 3.71
C ARG A 104 20.20 -11.13 3.43
N SER A 105 19.64 -11.78 2.41
CA SER A 105 20.03 -13.13 1.97
C SER A 105 19.71 -13.31 0.48
N GLY A 106 20.30 -14.33 -0.15
CA GLY A 106 20.04 -14.62 -1.56
C GLY A 106 20.65 -13.60 -2.52
N ASP A 107 20.13 -13.58 -3.74
CA ASP A 107 20.62 -12.79 -4.87
C ASP A 107 19.73 -11.59 -5.17
N VAL A 108 18.42 -11.71 -4.89
CA VAL A 108 17.44 -10.65 -5.14
C VAL A 108 16.47 -10.49 -3.99
N HIS A 109 16.03 -9.24 -3.77
CA HIS A 109 14.75 -8.97 -3.13
C HIS A 109 13.67 -8.95 -4.22
N LEU A 110 12.89 -10.02 -4.33
CA LEU A 110 11.79 -10.09 -5.28
C LEU A 110 10.54 -9.50 -4.64
N MET A 111 9.91 -8.58 -5.37
CA MET A 111 8.70 -7.91 -4.95
C MET A 111 7.56 -8.25 -5.93
N ALA A 112 6.34 -8.27 -5.41
CA ALA A 112 5.14 -8.46 -6.19
C ALA A 112 4.02 -7.50 -5.78
N VAL A 113 3.25 -7.03 -6.75
CA VAL A 113 1.98 -6.33 -6.53
C VAL A 113 0.87 -7.19 -7.11
N VAL A 114 -0.22 -7.38 -6.36
CA VAL A 114 -1.41 -8.13 -6.79
C VAL A 114 -2.61 -7.20 -6.74
N TRP A 115 -3.35 -7.07 -7.86
CA TRP A 115 -4.44 -6.11 -7.97
C TRP A 115 -5.58 -6.58 -8.88
N ASP A 116 -6.74 -5.92 -8.73
CA ASP A 116 -7.86 -5.99 -9.67
C ASP A 116 -7.65 -4.99 -10.81
N THR A 117 -7.63 -5.47 -12.05
CA THR A 117 -7.49 -4.61 -13.23
C THR A 117 -8.72 -3.75 -13.50
N GLU A 118 -9.91 -4.17 -13.04
CA GLU A 118 -11.14 -3.44 -13.31
C GLU A 118 -11.25 -2.16 -12.49
N THR A 119 -10.93 -2.25 -11.19
CA THR A 119 -10.99 -1.11 -10.27
C THR A 119 -9.60 -0.50 -9.97
N ASN A 120 -8.54 -1.07 -10.55
CA ASN A 120 -7.15 -0.68 -10.29
C ASN A 120 -6.78 -0.72 -8.79
N THR A 121 -7.29 -1.72 -8.06
CA THR A 121 -7.19 -1.81 -6.60
C THR A 121 -6.23 -2.93 -6.16
N VAL A 122 -5.21 -2.58 -5.36
CA VAL A 122 -4.29 -3.56 -4.74
C VAL A 122 -5.04 -4.40 -3.70
N LEU A 123 -4.70 -5.69 -3.60
CA LEU A 123 -5.37 -6.66 -2.73
C LEU A 123 -4.46 -7.09 -1.55
N PRO A 124 -4.63 -6.52 -0.33
CA PRO A 124 -3.61 -6.65 0.72
C PRO A 124 -3.62 -7.96 1.52
N GLU A 125 -4.74 -8.70 1.53
CA GLU A 125 -4.92 -9.89 2.39
C GLU A 125 -5.23 -11.17 1.58
N VAL A 126 -4.62 -11.33 0.40
CA VAL A 126 -4.81 -12.51 -0.46
C VAL A 126 -3.85 -13.67 -0.19
N GLY A 127 -2.74 -13.41 0.52
CA GLY A 127 -1.62 -14.36 0.66
C GLY A 127 -0.90 -14.59 -0.66
N VAL A 128 0.43 -14.50 -0.65
CA VAL A 128 1.23 -14.68 -1.88
C VAL A 128 2.40 -15.61 -1.64
N SER A 129 2.58 -16.56 -2.55
CA SER A 129 3.79 -17.38 -2.66
C SER A 129 4.41 -17.21 -4.04
N VAL A 130 5.72 -17.37 -4.15
CA VAL A 130 6.42 -17.33 -5.44
C VAL A 130 7.25 -18.58 -5.60
N GLU A 131 7.06 -19.27 -6.72
CA GLU A 131 7.99 -20.28 -7.23
C GLU A 131 8.81 -19.66 -8.35
N ILE A 132 10.13 -19.76 -8.27
CA ILE A 132 11.05 -19.36 -9.33
C ILE A 132 11.47 -20.62 -10.08
N VAL A 133 11.22 -20.62 -11.39
CA VAL A 133 11.48 -21.76 -12.28
C VAL A 133 12.44 -21.33 -13.38
N GLN A 134 13.40 -22.20 -13.70
CA GLN A 134 14.29 -22.05 -14.85
C GLN A 134 14.28 -23.33 -15.68
N ASN A 135 14.05 -23.21 -16.99
CA ASN A 135 14.00 -24.36 -17.91
C ASN A 135 13.04 -25.49 -17.50
N GLY A 136 12.01 -25.18 -16.70
CA GLY A 136 11.03 -26.15 -16.18
C GLY A 136 11.38 -26.74 -14.80
N ASP A 137 12.58 -26.49 -14.28
CA ASP A 137 13.03 -26.95 -12.98
C ASP A 137 12.84 -25.87 -11.90
N LEU A 138 12.46 -26.29 -10.70
CA LEU A 138 12.28 -25.40 -9.55
C LEU A 138 13.64 -24.95 -9.02
N VAL A 139 13.84 -23.63 -8.96
CA VAL A 139 15.06 -22.99 -8.44
C VAL A 139 14.87 -22.60 -6.98
N SER A 140 13.76 -21.92 -6.65
CA SER A 140 13.45 -21.46 -5.30
C SER A 140 11.94 -21.31 -5.12
N GLN A 141 11.47 -21.41 -3.88
CA GLN A 141 10.06 -21.25 -3.55
C GLN A 141 9.90 -20.70 -2.14
N GLU A 142 9.09 -19.66 -1.98
CA GLU A 142 8.79 -19.07 -0.67
C GLU A 142 7.36 -18.54 -0.61
N VAL A 143 6.77 -18.56 0.60
CA VAL A 143 5.63 -17.69 0.91
C VAL A 143 6.21 -16.32 1.26
N ILE A 144 5.84 -15.30 0.50
CA ILE A 144 6.42 -13.97 0.65
C ILE A 144 5.56 -13.09 1.56
N TYR A 145 6.19 -12.14 2.22
CA TYR A 145 5.55 -11.35 3.27
C TYR A 145 4.83 -10.14 2.68
N PRO A 146 3.67 -9.74 3.23
CA PRO A 146 3.14 -8.41 2.97
C PRO A 146 4.09 -7.39 3.61
N MET A 147 4.45 -6.35 2.87
CA MET A 147 5.47 -5.36 3.23
C MET A 147 4.97 -3.94 2.98
N LEU A 148 5.48 -3.01 3.79
CA LEU A 148 5.25 -1.58 3.66
C LEU A 148 6.59 -0.86 3.50
N SER A 149 6.76 -0.12 2.40
CA SER A 149 7.89 0.77 2.16
C SER A 149 7.42 2.17 1.76
N GLN A 150 8.28 3.18 1.94
CA GLN A 150 7.92 4.56 1.59
C GLN A 150 7.75 4.73 0.08
N ARG A 151 8.67 4.14 -0.71
CA ARG A 151 8.62 4.26 -2.19
C ARG A 151 7.51 3.45 -2.84
N MET A 152 7.27 2.20 -2.43
CA MET A 152 6.27 1.36 -3.10
C MET A 152 4.90 1.39 -2.43
N GLY A 153 4.84 1.76 -1.15
CA GLY A 153 3.68 1.50 -0.33
C GLY A 153 3.56 0.01 0.00
N PHE A 154 2.32 -0.48 0.04
CA PHE A 154 2.04 -1.89 0.29
C PHE A 154 2.40 -2.74 -0.93
N HIS A 155 3.15 -3.83 -0.70
CA HIS A 155 3.51 -4.82 -1.69
C HIS A 155 3.77 -6.17 -0.99
N TRP A 156 4.07 -7.21 -1.76
CA TRP A 156 4.57 -8.48 -1.24
C TRP A 156 6.06 -8.59 -1.56
N GLY A 157 6.86 -9.17 -0.67
CA GLY A 157 8.29 -9.29 -0.92
C GLY A 157 8.99 -10.41 -0.15
N GLY A 158 10.12 -10.84 -0.69
CA GLY A 158 10.97 -11.89 -0.12
C GLY A 158 12.34 -11.93 -0.77
N ASN A 159 13.32 -12.47 -0.05
CA ASN A 159 14.68 -12.65 -0.56
C ASN A 159 14.81 -14.05 -1.17
N PHE A 160 15.35 -14.14 -2.39
CA PHE A 160 15.48 -15.40 -3.14
C PHE A 160 16.91 -15.62 -3.61
N GLY A 161 17.37 -16.88 -3.54
CA GLY A 161 18.55 -17.33 -4.27
C GLY A 161 18.21 -17.74 -5.69
N LEU A 162 19.14 -17.52 -6.62
CA LEU A 162 19.05 -17.85 -8.05
C LEU A 162 20.24 -18.73 -8.48
N GLU A 163 20.11 -19.39 -9.63
CA GLU A 163 21.17 -20.22 -10.22
C GLU A 163 22.01 -19.45 -11.25
N GLY A 164 22.41 -18.22 -10.89
CA GLY A 164 23.22 -17.34 -11.73
C GLY A 164 22.43 -16.59 -12.80
N ASP A 165 23.13 -16.04 -13.79
CA ASP A 165 22.53 -15.22 -14.84
C ASP A 165 21.65 -16.06 -15.78
N GLY A 166 20.45 -15.57 -16.10
CA GLY A 166 19.54 -16.25 -17.01
C GLY A 166 18.12 -15.71 -17.04
N GLU A 167 17.29 -16.40 -17.81
CA GLU A 167 15.86 -16.17 -17.90
C GLU A 167 15.13 -17.11 -16.94
N TYR A 168 14.14 -16.58 -16.24
CA TYR A 168 13.37 -17.26 -15.21
C TYR A 168 11.87 -17.00 -15.41
N VAL A 169 11.05 -17.80 -14.74
CA VAL A 169 9.62 -17.55 -14.60
C VAL A 169 9.28 -17.51 -13.12
N ALA A 170 8.71 -16.39 -12.67
CA ALA A 170 8.08 -16.28 -11.37
C ALA A 170 6.62 -16.75 -11.49
N ARG A 171 6.28 -17.84 -10.82
CA ARG A 171 4.89 -18.28 -10.65
C ARG A 171 4.37 -17.68 -9.35
N VAL A 172 3.59 -16.61 -9.47
CA VAL A 172 2.97 -15.91 -8.35
C VAL A 172 1.68 -16.62 -7.98
N GLY A 173 1.71 -17.42 -6.92
CA GLY A 173 0.54 -18.06 -6.33
C GLY A 173 -0.21 -17.11 -5.40
N ILE A 174 -1.51 -16.96 -5.62
CA ILE A 174 -2.41 -16.06 -4.89
C ILE A 174 -3.44 -16.93 -4.16
N GLY A 175 -3.51 -16.80 -2.83
CA GLY A 175 -4.30 -17.68 -1.97
C GLY A 175 -5.81 -17.43 -1.97
N GLY A 176 -6.23 -16.21 -2.33
CA GLY A 176 -7.62 -15.76 -2.21
C GLY A 176 -7.85 -14.92 -0.95
N MET A 177 -8.88 -14.08 -0.99
CA MET A 177 -9.21 -13.11 0.06
C MET A 177 -10.26 -13.69 1.02
N ASN A 178 -9.93 -13.64 2.31
CA ASN A 178 -10.86 -13.98 3.40
C ASN A 178 -11.53 -12.76 4.04
N THR A 179 -11.02 -11.56 3.75
CA THR A 179 -11.58 -10.27 4.19
C THR A 179 -12.99 -10.07 3.63
N ARG A 180 -13.86 -9.36 4.38
CA ARG A 180 -15.18 -8.96 3.88
C ARG A 180 -15.00 -8.13 2.62
N ARG A 181 -15.81 -8.38 1.60
CA ARG A 181 -15.82 -7.66 0.33
C ARG A 181 -17.22 -7.14 0.07
N THR A 182 -17.30 -5.90 -0.39
CA THR A 182 -18.57 -5.22 -0.70
C THR A 182 -18.44 -4.44 -2.00
N GLY A 183 -19.57 -3.91 -2.48
CA GLY A 183 -19.61 -3.15 -3.73
C GLY A 183 -19.15 -4.00 -4.92
N ALA A 184 -18.25 -3.47 -5.75
CA ALA A 184 -17.75 -4.17 -6.94
C ALA A 184 -16.90 -5.42 -6.64
N PHE A 185 -16.61 -5.72 -5.38
CA PHE A 185 -15.81 -6.86 -4.95
C PHE A 185 -16.62 -8.01 -4.35
N GLU A 186 -17.93 -7.85 -4.18
CA GLU A 186 -18.79 -8.89 -3.63
C GLU A 186 -18.71 -10.17 -4.48
N GLY A 187 -18.43 -11.30 -3.83
CA GLY A 187 -18.28 -12.61 -4.48
C GLY A 187 -17.00 -12.81 -5.30
N ARG A 188 -16.12 -11.80 -5.40
CA ARG A 188 -14.86 -11.86 -6.19
C ARG A 188 -13.65 -12.14 -5.33
N PHE A 189 -12.57 -12.65 -5.91
CA PHE A 189 -11.29 -12.93 -5.23
C PHE A 189 -11.34 -13.99 -4.13
N GLY A 190 -12.34 -14.89 -4.12
CA GLY A 190 -12.42 -15.99 -3.16
C GLY A 190 -11.55 -17.17 -3.53
N ASP A 191 -11.44 -17.43 -4.83
CA ASP A 191 -10.70 -18.57 -5.37
C ASP A 191 -9.22 -18.24 -5.60
N PRO A 192 -8.30 -19.19 -5.37
CA PRO A 192 -6.88 -18.99 -5.62
C PRO A 192 -6.56 -18.95 -7.13
N ALA A 193 -5.43 -18.34 -7.49
CA ALA A 193 -4.91 -18.31 -8.85
C ALA A 193 -3.38 -18.34 -8.88
N THR A 194 -2.81 -18.68 -10.03
CA THR A 194 -1.36 -18.58 -10.27
C THR A 194 -1.12 -17.75 -11.51
N VAL A 195 -0.32 -16.70 -11.39
CA VAL A 195 0.08 -15.81 -12.48
C VAL A 195 1.56 -16.08 -12.80
N GLU A 196 1.86 -16.46 -14.05
CA GLU A 196 3.24 -16.67 -14.49
C GLU A 196 3.81 -15.40 -15.14
N ILE A 197 4.97 -14.96 -14.66
CA ILE A 197 5.64 -13.74 -15.11
C ILE A 197 7.09 -14.07 -15.46
N PRO A 198 7.49 -14.00 -16.74
CA PRO A 198 8.89 -14.10 -17.12
C PRO A 198 9.71 -12.94 -16.54
N PHE A 199 10.93 -13.23 -16.11
CA PHE A 199 11.88 -12.21 -15.69
C PHE A 199 13.31 -12.61 -16.03
N ALA A 200 14.17 -11.62 -16.24
CA ALA A 200 15.57 -11.84 -16.54
C ALA A 200 16.44 -11.42 -15.35
N PHE A 201 17.45 -12.22 -15.04
CA PHE A 201 18.51 -11.85 -14.11
C PHE A 201 19.83 -11.82 -14.86
N ASN A 202 20.24 -10.64 -15.31
CA ASN A 202 21.46 -10.44 -16.08
C ASN A 202 22.06 -9.07 -15.77
N GLU A 203 23.22 -8.77 -16.36
CA GLU A 203 23.92 -7.49 -16.13
C GLU A 203 23.07 -6.26 -16.51
N GLU A 204 22.31 -6.33 -17.61
CA GLU A 204 21.45 -5.24 -18.07
C GLU A 204 20.39 -4.91 -17.01
N GLU A 205 19.65 -5.91 -16.52
CA GLU A 205 18.62 -5.71 -15.51
C GLU A 205 19.20 -5.29 -14.16
N ARG A 206 20.32 -5.90 -13.72
CA ARG A 206 20.98 -5.51 -12.46
C ARG A 206 21.51 -4.07 -12.50
N SER A 207 21.96 -3.59 -13.66
CA SER A 207 22.44 -2.21 -13.79
C SER A 207 21.34 -1.16 -13.55
N LYS A 208 20.07 -1.53 -13.70
CA LYS A 208 18.90 -0.69 -13.41
C LYS A 208 18.64 -0.52 -11.91
N VAL A 209 19.24 -1.34 -11.06
CA VAL A 209 19.13 -1.27 -9.59
C VAL A 209 20.25 -0.39 -9.06
N THR A 210 19.89 0.84 -8.69
CA THR A 210 20.78 1.89 -8.20
C THR A 210 20.27 2.40 -6.86
N ALA A 211 21.18 2.91 -6.03
CA ALA A 211 20.83 3.52 -4.76
C ALA A 211 21.49 4.90 -4.64
N GLU A 212 20.74 5.88 -4.14
CA GLU A 212 21.23 7.21 -3.81
C GLU A 212 20.94 7.53 -2.34
N GLU A 213 21.96 7.90 -1.57
CA GLU A 213 21.80 8.28 -0.16
C GLU A 213 21.11 9.63 -0.01
N LEU A 214 20.24 9.72 1.01
CA LEU A 214 19.47 10.91 1.31
C LEU A 214 20.09 11.70 2.46
N SER A 215 20.32 13.00 2.23
CA SER A 215 20.82 13.92 3.27
C SER A 215 19.84 14.09 4.44
N GLN A 216 18.55 13.84 4.19
CA GLN A 216 17.44 13.95 5.15
C GLN A 216 17.23 12.67 5.97
N TYR A 217 18.08 11.65 5.81
CA TYR A 217 17.96 10.39 6.54
C TYR A 217 17.76 10.63 8.05
N GLY A 218 16.75 9.97 8.63
CA GLY A 218 16.43 10.06 10.05
C GLY A 218 15.61 11.29 10.46
N GLN A 219 15.32 12.22 9.54
CA GLN A 219 14.38 13.32 9.81
C GLN A 219 12.93 12.81 9.78
N PRO A 220 12.00 13.39 10.55
CA PRO A 220 10.57 13.10 10.40
C PRO A 220 10.11 13.34 8.95
N GLY A 221 9.38 12.39 8.38
CA GLY A 221 8.96 12.45 6.98
C GLY A 221 9.02 11.10 6.28
N ALA A 222 8.50 11.06 5.05
CA ALA A 222 8.68 9.93 4.15
C ALA A 222 9.04 10.42 2.75
N VAL A 223 9.78 9.60 2.00
CA VAL A 223 10.06 9.88 0.59
C VAL A 223 8.80 9.74 -0.26
N GLN A 224 8.76 10.46 -1.38
CA GLN A 224 7.67 10.31 -2.34
C GLN A 224 7.62 8.88 -2.88
N PRO A 225 6.41 8.32 -3.03
CA PRO A 225 6.23 7.06 -3.72
C PRO A 225 6.76 7.12 -5.15
N MET A 226 7.30 6.01 -5.63
CA MET A 226 7.75 5.89 -7.02
C MET A 226 6.58 5.58 -7.96
N GLU A 227 6.74 5.99 -9.21
CA GLU A 227 5.88 5.54 -10.29
C GLU A 227 6.24 4.11 -10.69
N MET A 228 5.23 3.23 -10.73
CA MET A 228 5.39 1.79 -11.02
C MET A 228 4.77 1.39 -12.36
N GLY A 229 4.62 2.35 -13.28
CA GLY A 229 4.00 2.14 -14.58
C GLY A 229 2.52 1.76 -14.44
N MET A 230 2.16 0.57 -14.92
CA MET A 230 0.78 0.07 -14.90
C MET A 230 0.36 -0.54 -13.55
N MET A 231 1.31 -0.73 -12.61
CA MET A 231 1.01 -1.33 -11.32
C MET A 231 0.46 -0.28 -10.34
N PRO A 232 -0.75 -0.48 -9.78
CA PRO A 232 -1.30 0.47 -8.81
C PRO A 232 -0.55 0.44 -7.49
N ARG A 233 -0.75 1.50 -6.71
CA ARG A 233 -0.36 1.61 -5.31
C ARG A 233 -1.58 1.39 -4.43
N ALA A 234 -1.37 0.81 -3.25
CA ALA A 234 -2.42 0.66 -2.25
C ALA A 234 -2.64 1.98 -1.48
N THR A 235 -3.00 3.05 -2.18
CA THR A 235 -3.30 4.36 -1.60
C THR A 235 -4.77 4.42 -1.23
N ALA A 236 -5.09 4.85 -0.01
CA ALA A 236 -6.46 5.04 0.45
C ALA A 236 -7.12 6.24 -0.28
N PRO A 237 -8.44 6.21 -0.53
CA PRO A 237 -9.16 7.38 -1.08
C PRO A 237 -8.92 8.63 -0.23
N ALA A 238 -8.79 9.79 -0.87
CA ALA A 238 -8.64 11.05 -0.15
C ALA A 238 -9.88 11.34 0.71
N GLN A 239 -9.74 12.16 1.76
CA GLN A 239 -10.87 12.49 2.64
C GLN A 239 -12.09 13.01 1.87
N ALA A 240 -11.87 13.87 0.88
CA ALA A 240 -12.93 14.46 0.06
C ALA A 240 -13.65 13.45 -0.85
N ASP A 241 -13.04 12.29 -1.09
CA ASP A 241 -13.57 11.22 -1.93
C ASP A 241 -14.26 10.12 -1.09
N LEU A 242 -14.14 10.15 0.24
CA LEU A 242 -14.81 9.19 1.10
C LEU A 242 -16.32 9.46 1.14
N PRO A 243 -17.18 8.46 0.86
CA PRO A 243 -18.62 8.62 0.95
C PRO A 243 -19.09 8.74 2.40
N GLY A 244 -20.19 9.47 2.59
CA GLY A 244 -20.81 9.66 3.90
C GLY A 244 -20.48 11.01 4.52
N GLU A 245 -20.80 11.15 5.79
CA GLU A 245 -20.44 12.30 6.61
C GLU A 245 -19.05 12.07 7.21
N PHE A 246 -18.13 13.01 7.00
CA PHE A 246 -16.83 12.96 7.65
C PHE A 246 -16.96 13.37 9.11
N LEU A 247 -16.52 12.50 10.03
CA LEU A 247 -16.61 12.75 11.47
C LEU A 247 -15.29 13.32 12.02
N ALA A 248 -14.18 12.64 11.78
CA ALA A 248 -12.91 13.01 12.40
C ALA A 248 -11.68 12.48 11.64
N GLU A 249 -10.58 13.23 11.76
CA GLU A 249 -9.21 12.74 11.57
C GLU A 249 -8.57 12.59 12.94
N THR A 250 -8.12 11.38 13.27
CA THR A 250 -7.35 11.10 14.48
C THR A 250 -6.01 10.46 14.14
N ARG A 251 -5.07 10.48 15.09
CA ARG A 251 -3.71 9.95 14.91
C ARG A 251 -3.27 9.10 16.07
N SER A 252 -2.56 8.02 15.78
CA SER A 252 -1.93 7.15 16.77
C SER A 252 -0.69 6.50 16.16
N ASP A 253 0.45 6.61 16.84
CA ASP A 253 1.76 6.15 16.37
C ASP A 253 2.06 6.49 14.89
N ASP A 254 1.88 7.77 14.57
CA ASP A 254 1.95 8.37 13.22
C ASP A 254 0.89 7.90 12.21
N ALA A 255 0.16 6.82 12.45
CA ALA A 255 -0.96 6.43 11.58
C ALA A 255 -2.07 7.47 11.64
N VAL A 256 -2.70 7.71 10.49
CA VAL A 256 -3.87 8.59 10.35
C VAL A 256 -5.11 7.72 10.20
N PHE A 257 -6.16 8.06 10.93
CA PHE A 257 -7.45 7.38 10.88
C PHE A 257 -8.52 8.40 10.49
N LEU A 258 -9.15 8.17 9.33
CA LEU A 258 -10.29 8.96 8.89
C LEU A 258 -11.57 8.20 9.20
N SER A 259 -12.43 8.78 10.03
CA SER A 259 -13.72 8.22 10.42
C SER A 259 -14.84 8.88 9.62
N THR A 260 -15.69 8.08 8.99
CA THR A 260 -16.87 8.55 8.27
C THR A 260 -18.10 7.73 8.63
N LEU A 261 -19.26 8.40 8.70
CA LEU A 261 -20.56 7.79 8.93
C LEU A 261 -21.34 7.71 7.62
N LEU A 262 -21.66 6.50 7.21
CA LEU A 262 -22.58 6.23 6.12
C LEU A 262 -23.99 6.10 6.67
N SER A 263 -24.98 6.53 5.90
CA SER A 263 -26.40 6.50 6.29
C SER A 263 -27.29 6.17 5.08
N GLY A 264 -28.46 5.58 5.32
CA GLY A 264 -29.44 5.30 4.26
C GLY A 264 -28.88 4.32 3.22
N ASP A 265 -29.06 4.63 1.93
CA ASP A 265 -28.68 3.73 0.83
C ASP A 265 -27.18 3.40 0.81
N THR A 266 -26.31 4.33 1.23
CA THR A 266 -24.86 4.08 1.26
C THR A 266 -24.44 3.18 2.41
N ALA A 267 -25.20 3.15 3.51
CA ALA A 267 -25.01 2.19 4.62
C ALA A 267 -25.65 0.83 4.33
N ALA A 268 -26.74 0.80 3.56
CA ALA A 268 -27.50 -0.42 3.28
C ALA A 268 -26.65 -1.51 2.60
N ARG A 269 -25.62 -1.14 1.84
CA ARG A 269 -24.65 -2.08 1.23
C ARG A 269 -23.82 -2.86 2.26
N PHE A 270 -23.82 -2.44 3.52
CA PHE A 270 -23.19 -3.12 4.64
C PHE A 270 -24.19 -3.83 5.56
N ASP A 271 -25.45 -3.95 5.11
CA ASP A 271 -26.58 -4.48 5.90
C ASP A 271 -26.88 -3.62 7.15
N ALA A 272 -26.70 -2.30 7.03
CA ALA A 272 -26.80 -1.36 8.15
C ALA A 272 -27.65 -0.13 7.80
N GLN A 273 -28.30 0.47 8.82
CA GLN A 273 -28.93 1.80 8.67
C GLN A 273 -27.90 2.93 8.76
N GLN A 274 -26.92 2.75 9.65
CA GLN A 274 -25.73 3.56 9.78
C GLN A 274 -24.50 2.66 9.90
N TYR A 275 -23.42 3.04 9.23
CA TYR A 275 -22.18 2.28 9.22
C TYR A 275 -21.01 3.22 9.46
N LEU A 276 -20.28 2.98 10.57
CA LEU A 276 -19.04 3.67 10.87
C LEU A 276 -17.92 2.99 10.08
N ALA A 277 -17.25 3.75 9.22
CA ALA A 277 -16.07 3.31 8.49
C ALA A 277 -14.84 4.11 8.94
N VAL A 278 -13.77 3.39 9.25
CA VAL A 278 -12.47 3.95 9.67
C VAL A 278 -11.42 3.51 8.67
N SER A 279 -10.81 4.49 7.99
CA SER A 279 -9.73 4.24 7.04
C SER A 279 -8.37 4.59 7.65
N ALA A 280 -7.56 3.57 7.94
CA ALA A 280 -6.22 3.72 8.49
C ALA A 280 -5.16 3.81 7.38
N ARG A 281 -4.27 4.80 7.48
CA ARG A 281 -3.27 5.12 6.45
C ARG A 281 -1.98 5.71 7.00
N THR A 282 -0.91 5.64 6.22
CA THR A 282 0.34 6.33 6.53
C THR A 282 0.16 7.85 6.43
N PRO A 283 0.89 8.65 7.25
CA PRO A 283 0.63 10.08 7.38
C PRO A 283 1.04 10.92 6.17
N TYR A 284 2.08 10.51 5.44
CA TYR A 284 2.66 11.30 4.34
C TYR A 284 2.17 10.84 2.97
N ASN A 285 2.06 9.51 2.77
CA ASN A 285 1.82 8.92 1.45
C ASN A 285 0.40 8.36 1.29
N GLY A 286 -0.42 8.38 2.36
CA GLY A 286 -1.79 7.88 2.34
C GLY A 286 -1.91 6.39 2.01
N THR A 287 -0.83 5.62 2.16
CA THR A 287 -0.83 4.17 1.91
C THR A 287 -1.69 3.48 2.96
N VAL A 288 -2.55 2.55 2.54
CA VAL A 288 -3.41 1.78 3.46
C VAL A 288 -2.58 1.02 4.50
N LEU A 289 -3.11 0.92 5.72
CA LEU A 289 -2.56 0.10 6.80
C LEU A 289 -3.51 -1.09 7.06
N PRO A 290 -3.32 -2.24 6.39
CA PRO A 290 -4.18 -3.40 6.54
C PRO A 290 -3.78 -4.24 7.75
N SER A 291 -4.49 -5.34 7.97
CA SER A 291 -4.12 -6.33 9.00
C SER A 291 -4.11 -5.83 10.45
N MET A 292 -4.85 -4.77 10.79
CA MET A 292 -5.01 -4.27 12.17
C MET A 292 -6.21 -4.90 12.87
N GLY A 293 -6.19 -4.97 14.19
CA GLY A 293 -7.39 -5.12 15.01
C GLY A 293 -7.80 -3.72 15.47
N VAL A 294 -8.99 -3.27 15.08
CA VAL A 294 -9.53 -1.96 15.45
C VAL A 294 -10.87 -2.18 16.14
N GLU A 295 -11.08 -1.48 17.24
CA GLU A 295 -12.29 -1.50 18.05
C GLU A 295 -12.80 -0.08 18.22
N ALA A 296 -14.12 0.08 18.40
CA ALA A 296 -14.74 1.34 18.74
C ALA A 296 -15.64 1.17 19.97
N THR A 297 -15.63 2.17 20.85
CA THR A 297 -16.61 2.34 21.92
C THR A 297 -17.31 3.68 21.70
N VAL A 298 -18.64 3.70 21.76
CA VAL A 298 -19.45 4.92 21.63
C VAL A 298 -20.19 5.15 22.94
N THR A 299 -20.04 6.35 23.50
CA THR A 299 -20.66 6.76 24.75
C THR A 299 -21.61 7.92 24.53
N ARG A 300 -22.88 7.74 24.90
CA ARG A 300 -23.91 8.77 24.91
C ARG A 300 -24.15 9.25 26.33
N GLY A 301 -23.62 10.43 26.65
CA GLY A 301 -23.65 10.96 28.02
C GLY A 301 -22.88 10.06 29.00
N SER A 302 -23.57 9.12 29.66
CA SER A 302 -22.98 8.16 30.59
C SER A 302 -23.24 6.69 30.22
N GLU A 303 -23.94 6.46 29.11
CA GLU A 303 -24.31 5.13 28.63
C GLU A 303 -23.43 4.74 27.45
N THR A 304 -22.87 3.52 27.48
CA THR A 304 -22.19 2.94 26.32
C THR A 304 -23.23 2.36 25.38
N VAL A 305 -23.35 2.94 24.18
CA VAL A 305 -24.35 2.54 23.17
C VAL A 305 -23.78 1.60 22.11
N PHE A 306 -22.45 1.57 21.96
CA PHE A 306 -21.74 0.58 21.13
C PHE A 306 -20.39 0.26 21.77
N ASP A 307 -20.00 -1.01 21.74
CA ASP A 307 -18.66 -1.45 22.14
C ASP A 307 -18.32 -2.73 21.37
N GLY A 308 -17.35 -2.65 20.45
CA GLY A 308 -17.04 -3.80 19.60
C GLY A 308 -15.96 -3.59 18.55
N GLY A 309 -15.58 -4.69 17.91
CA GLY A 309 -14.60 -4.73 16.84
C GLY A 309 -15.14 -4.20 15.51
N LEU A 310 -14.29 -3.49 14.78
CA LEU A 310 -14.54 -3.04 13.42
C LEU A 310 -14.04 -4.08 12.42
N THR A 311 -14.93 -4.52 11.53
CA THR A 311 -14.65 -5.57 10.55
C THR A 311 -13.79 -5.03 9.41
N ARG A 312 -12.67 -5.72 9.12
CA ARG A 312 -11.85 -5.48 7.94
C ARG A 312 -12.66 -5.72 6.67
N THR A 313 -12.73 -4.71 5.81
CA THR A 313 -13.54 -4.75 4.60
C THR A 313 -12.79 -4.10 3.44
N LEU A 314 -12.83 -4.73 2.27
CA LEU A 314 -12.45 -4.12 1.01
C LEU A 314 -13.72 -3.72 0.23
N ASP A 315 -13.84 -2.44 -0.06
CA ASP A 315 -15.00 -1.85 -0.76
C ASP A 315 -14.53 -0.98 -1.92
N SER A 316 -15.30 -0.92 -3.00
CA SER A 316 -14.92 -0.17 -4.21
C SER A 316 -14.97 1.35 -4.05
N GLU A 317 -15.67 1.88 -3.05
CA GLU A 317 -15.74 3.32 -2.77
C GLU A 317 -14.90 3.72 -1.56
N LEU A 318 -14.93 2.94 -0.47
CA LEU A 318 -14.15 3.22 0.75
C LEU A 318 -12.70 2.73 0.67
N GLY A 319 -12.38 1.83 -0.26
CA GLY A 319 -11.14 1.07 -0.25
C GLY A 319 -11.05 0.09 0.93
N TYR A 320 -9.82 -0.23 1.34
CA TYR A 320 -9.59 -1.04 2.54
C TYR A 320 -9.87 -0.22 3.79
N HIS A 321 -10.79 -0.68 4.63
CA HIS A 321 -11.22 0.01 5.84
C HIS A 321 -11.63 -0.98 6.94
N TYR A 322 -11.87 -0.43 8.12
CA TYR A 322 -12.42 -1.13 9.28
C TYR A 322 -13.79 -0.53 9.58
N GLY A 323 -14.85 -1.34 9.67
CA GLY A 323 -16.16 -0.76 9.97
C GLY A 323 -17.16 -1.67 10.63
N ALA A 324 -18.21 -1.06 11.17
CA ALA A 324 -19.27 -1.74 11.87
C ALA A 324 -20.60 -1.02 11.68
N ALA A 325 -21.69 -1.79 11.71
CA ALA A 325 -23.03 -1.25 11.90
C ALA A 325 -23.14 -0.75 13.34
N VAL A 326 -23.59 0.49 13.54
CA VAL A 326 -23.86 1.04 14.87
C VAL A 326 -25.36 0.93 15.11
N GLU A 327 -25.80 -0.13 15.78
CA GLU A 327 -27.21 -0.33 16.11
C GLU A 327 -27.72 0.80 17.01
N GLY A 328 -28.86 1.41 16.67
CA GLY A 328 -29.36 2.62 17.35
C GLY A 328 -28.79 3.94 16.82
N GLY A 329 -27.71 3.86 16.03
CA GLY A 329 -27.09 5.00 15.34
C GLY A 329 -26.22 5.90 16.23
N LEU A 330 -25.39 6.71 15.55
CA LEU A 330 -24.65 7.81 16.15
C LEU A 330 -25.51 9.07 16.14
N GLU A 331 -25.49 9.78 17.26
CA GLU A 331 -26.14 11.08 17.47
C GLU A 331 -25.10 12.15 17.76
N ALA A 332 -25.46 13.42 17.55
CA ALA A 332 -24.61 14.54 17.92
C ALA A 332 -24.26 14.48 19.42
N ASP A 333 -23.03 14.86 19.75
CA ASP A 333 -22.46 14.80 21.11
C ASP A 333 -22.13 13.38 21.63
N ASP A 334 -22.30 12.32 20.82
CA ASP A 334 -21.76 11.00 21.15
C ASP A 334 -20.22 11.05 21.13
N GLU A 335 -19.58 10.50 22.17
CA GLU A 335 -18.13 10.36 22.23
C GLU A 335 -17.71 8.99 21.67
N VAL A 336 -16.84 8.99 20.66
CA VAL A 336 -16.30 7.78 20.04
C VAL A 336 -14.83 7.63 20.43
N GLU A 337 -14.51 6.51 21.07
CA GLU A 337 -13.13 6.07 21.30
C GLU A 337 -12.77 4.96 20.33
N LEU A 338 -11.69 5.13 19.59
CA LEU A 338 -11.06 4.10 18.75
C LEU A 338 -9.85 3.51 19.48
N ARG A 339 -9.81 2.18 19.55
CA ARG A 339 -8.67 1.42 20.11
C ARG A 339 -8.10 0.49 19.05
N VAL A 340 -6.79 0.29 19.09
CA VAL A 340 -6.08 -0.61 18.16
C VAL A 340 -5.33 -1.67 18.96
N PRO A 341 -6.03 -2.71 19.46
CA PRO A 341 -5.41 -3.77 20.26
C PRO A 341 -4.37 -4.58 19.47
N THR A 342 -4.43 -4.57 18.14
CA THR A 342 -3.43 -5.20 17.28
C THR A 342 -3.01 -4.22 16.18
N PRO A 343 -1.76 -3.74 16.16
CA PRO A 343 -1.30 -2.80 15.15
C PRO A 343 -1.17 -3.48 13.78
N CYS A 344 -0.76 -2.72 12.76
CA CYS A 344 -0.63 -3.25 11.39
C CYS A 344 0.45 -4.34 11.32
N GLN A 345 0.04 -5.59 11.08
CA GLN A 345 0.92 -6.78 11.08
C GLN A 345 1.71 -6.99 9.78
N VAL A 346 1.74 -5.99 8.90
CA VAL A 346 2.55 -6.00 7.67
C VAL A 346 4.03 -5.83 8.04
N ALA A 347 4.94 -6.47 7.32
CA ALA A 347 6.37 -6.25 7.52
C ALA A 347 6.76 -4.81 7.12
N ARG A 348 7.88 -4.31 7.65
CA ARG A 348 8.36 -2.95 7.42
C ARG A 348 9.70 -2.96 6.71
N HIS A 349 9.84 -2.04 5.76
CA HIS A 349 11.15 -1.58 5.29
C HIS A 349 11.64 -0.40 6.15
N GLU A 350 12.91 -0.06 5.95
CA GLU A 350 13.55 1.09 6.60
C GLU A 350 12.74 2.39 6.40
N GLY A 351 12.65 3.20 7.46
CA GLY A 351 11.83 4.41 7.52
C GLY A 351 10.41 4.18 8.04
N TYR A 352 9.95 2.93 8.13
CA TYR A 352 8.68 2.56 8.76
C TYR A 352 8.83 1.47 9.84
N GLU A 353 10.03 0.93 10.06
CA GLU A 353 10.28 -0.19 10.98
C GLU A 353 10.10 0.16 12.46
N ARG A 354 9.92 1.45 12.77
CA ARG A 354 9.63 1.98 14.11
C ARG A 354 8.23 2.57 14.25
N ALA A 355 7.43 2.52 13.19
CA ALA A 355 6.12 3.14 13.14
C ALA A 355 4.98 2.11 13.18
N PHE A 356 3.81 2.58 13.63
CA PHE A 356 2.57 1.83 13.62
C PHE A 356 2.63 0.53 14.45
N LEU A 357 3.19 0.61 15.66
CA LEU A 357 3.35 -0.46 16.65
C LEU A 357 2.58 -0.14 17.95
N GLY A 358 2.79 1.05 18.53
CA GLY A 358 2.30 1.43 19.85
C GLY A 358 1.11 2.38 19.77
N MET A 359 -0.10 1.84 19.62
CA MET A 359 -1.28 2.63 19.29
C MET A 359 -2.07 3.06 20.53
N GLU A 360 -1.87 4.30 20.99
CA GLU A 360 -2.70 4.92 22.02
C GLU A 360 -4.16 5.11 21.54
N PRO A 361 -5.16 5.05 22.44
CA PRO A 361 -6.55 5.32 22.12
C PRO A 361 -6.75 6.71 21.52
N MET A 362 -7.69 6.82 20.60
CA MET A 362 -8.06 8.08 19.93
C MET A 362 -9.52 8.38 20.21
N THR A 363 -9.84 9.64 20.53
CA THR A 363 -11.22 10.04 20.84
C THR A 363 -11.66 11.21 19.96
N PHE A 364 -12.92 11.20 19.56
CA PHE A 364 -13.60 12.33 18.92
C PHE A 364 -15.08 12.38 19.30
N THR A 365 -15.72 13.52 19.05
CA THR A 365 -17.16 13.73 19.26
C THR A 365 -17.86 13.85 17.92
N VAL A 366 -19.03 13.21 17.79
CA VAL A 366 -19.89 13.23 16.58
C VAL A 366 -20.57 14.57 16.39
#